data_AF-A0A844X020-F1
#
_entry.id   AF-A0A844X020-F1
#
_cell.length_a   1.000
_cell.length_b   1.000
_cell.length_c   1.000
_cell.angle_alpha   90.00
_cell.angle_beta   90.00
_cell.angle_gamma   90.00
#
_symmetry.space_group_name_H-M   'P 1'
#
loop_
_entity.id
_entity.type
_entity.pdbx_description
1 polymer ?
#
loop_
_entity_poly.entity_id
_entity_poly.type
_entity_poly.pdbx_seq_one_letter_code
_entity_poly.pdbx_strand_id
1 'polypeptide(L)' 'MALYHKKITVTDLAKRFMVSRPTIYNVLKKARLKLFVPLTSK' A
#
# COMPACT_ATOMS: atom_id res chain seq x y z
N MET A 1 19.91 3.91 18.42
CA MET A 1 19.62 2.76 17.53
C MET A 1 18.90 3.29 16.31
N ALA A 2 19.57 3.35 15.16
CA ALA A 2 19.03 3.97 13.95
C ALA A 2 17.74 3.27 13.53
N LEU A 3 16.63 4.01 13.46
CA LEU A 3 15.37 3.55 12.87
C LEU A 3 15.63 3.31 11.38
N TYR A 4 16.00 2.08 11.02
CA TYR A 4 16.03 1.64 9.63
C TYR A 4 14.58 1.71 9.09
N HIS A 5 14.21 2.83 8.48
CA HIS A 5 13.05 2.90 7.60
C HIS A 5 13.37 2.04 6.36
N LYS A 6 13.25 0.72 6.52
CA LYS A 6 13.45 -0.24 5.44
C LYS A 6 12.39 0.09 4.39
N LYS A 7 12.81 0.72 3.29
CA LYS A 7 11.93 1.06 2.17
C LYS A 7 11.45 -0.24 1.54
N ILE A 8 10.27 -0.70 1.94
CA ILE A 8 9.63 -1.87 1.34
C ILE A 8 9.16 -1.46 -0.05
N THR A 9 9.63 -2.18 -1.09
CA THR A 9 9.22 -1.90 -2.48
C THR A 9 7.94 -2.64 -2.84
N VAL A 10 7.26 -2.20 -3.91
CA VAL A 10 6.11 -2.91 -4.49
C VAL A 10 6.47 -4.34 -4.89
N THR A 11 7.71 -4.57 -5.34
CA THR A 11 8.20 -5.90 -5.72
C THR A 11 8.33 -6.81 -4.50
N ASP A 12 8.80 -6.30 -3.37
CA ASP A 12 8.87 -7.05 -2.12
C ASP A 12 7.47 -7.45 -1.63
N LEU A 13 6.51 -6.54 -1.72
CA LEU A 13 5.10 -6.81 -1.40
C LEU A 13 4.50 -7.87 -2.33
N ALA A 14 4.71 -7.73 -3.64
CA ALA A 14 4.21 -8.67 -4.63
C ALA A 14 4.72 -10.10 -4.36
N LYS A 15 6.03 -10.24 -4.09
CA LYS A 15 6.64 -11.53 -3.73
C LYS A 15 6.08 -12.07 -2.41
N ARG A 16 6.02 -11.23 -1.37
CA ARG A 16 5.58 -11.64 -0.02
C ARG A 16 4.14 -12.11 0.01
N PHE A 17 3.27 -11.48 -0.76
CA PHE A 17 1.85 -11.83 -0.83
C PHE A 17 1.51 -12.75 -2.01
N MET A 18 2.50 -13.18 -2.80
CA MET A 18 2.32 -14.02 -3.98
C MET A 18 1.28 -13.47 -4.97
N VAL A 19 1.27 -12.14 -5.14
CA VAL A 19 0.35 -11.45 -6.05
C VAL A 19 1.12 -10.69 -7.12
N SER A 20 0.43 -10.35 -8.20
CA SER A 20 1.00 -9.50 -9.25
C SER A 20 1.28 -8.08 -8.72
N ARG A 21 2.29 -7.41 -9.30
CA ARG A 21 2.58 -5.99 -9.01
C ARG A 21 1.36 -5.08 -9.28
N PRO A 22 0.56 -5.26 -10.36
CA PRO A 22 -0.68 -4.52 -10.56
C PRO A 22 -1.68 -4.65 -9.41
N THR A 23 -1.81 -5.84 -8.81
CA THR A 23 -2.68 -6.05 -7.64
C THR A 23 -2.25 -5.17 -6.47
N ILE A 24 -0.94 -5.08 -6.19
CA ILE A 24 -0.41 -4.21 -5.13
C ILE A 24 -0.71 -2.73 -5.43
N TYR A 25 -0.49 -2.25 -6.66
CA TYR A 25 -0.83 -0.87 -7.05
C TYR A 25 -2.32 -0.57 -6.87
N ASN A 26 -3.20 -1.50 -7.26
CA ASN A 26 -4.65 -1.36 -7.07
C ASN A 26 -5.03 -1.25 -5.60
N VAL A 27 -4.43 -2.06 -4.73
CA VAL A 27 -4.65 -2.00 -3.28
C VAL A 27 -4.17 -0.67 -2.70
N LEU A 28 -2.96 -0.23 -3.06
CA LEU A 28 -2.42 1.06 -2.61
C LEU A 28 -3.28 2.23 -3.09
N LYS A 29 -3.76 2.20 -4.34
CA LYS A 29 -4.69 3.21 -4.88
C LYS A 29 -6.00 3.23 -4.09
N LYS A 30 -6.61 2.08 -3.83
CA LYS A 30 -7.85 1.97 -3.04
C LYS A 30 -7.65 2.43 -1.59
N ALA A 31 -6.52 2.10 -0.97
CA ALA A 31 -6.19 2.53 0.39
C ALA A 31 -6.03 4.06 0.47
N ARG A 32 -5.34 4.67 -0.51
CA ARG A 32 -5.27 6.13 -0.63
C ARG A 32 -6.66 6.73 -0.76
N LEU A 33 -7.50 6.20 -1.65
CA LEU A 33 -8.88 6.68 -1.80
C LEU A 33 -9.63 6.64 -0.47
N LYS A 34 -9.54 5.54 0.30
CA LYS A 34 -10.16 5.43 1.64
C LYS A 34 -9.64 6.49 2.64
N LEU A 35 -8.35 6.80 2.61
CA LEU A 35 -7.77 7.83 3.49
C LEU A 35 -8.24 9.25 3.11
N PHE A 36 -8.51 9.47 1.82
CA PHE A 36 -9.01 10.72 1.27
C PHE A 36 -10.54 10.75 1.09
N VAL A 37 -11.28 9.74 1.57
CA VAL A 37 -12.73 9.87 1.68
C VAL A 37 -12.98 10.83 2.84
N PRO A 38 -13.71 11.95 2.62
CA PRO A 38 -14.10 12.80 3.72
C PRO A 38 -14.83 11.96 4.76
N LEU A 39 -14.38 12.03 6.02
CA LEU A 39 -15.00 11.36 7.17
C LEU A 39 -16.48 11.75 7.36
N THR A 40 -16.95 12.77 6.64
CA THR A 40 -18.35 13.21 6.56
C THR A 40 -18.97 12.78 5.23
N SER A 41 -19.37 11.51 5.15
CA SER A 41 -20.49 11.12 4.28
C SER A 41 -21.41 10.20 5.05
N LYS A 42 -21.98 10.75 6.13
CA LYS A 42 -23.31 10.52 6.67
C LYS A 42 -23.51 11.39 7.92
#